data_AF-T1AFC7-F1
#
_entry.id   AF-T1AFC7-F1
#
_cell.length_a   1.000
_cell.length_b   1.000
_cell.length_c   1.000
_cell.angle_alpha   90.00
_cell.angle_beta   90.00
_cell.angle_gamma   90.00
#
_symmetry.space_group_name_H-M   'P 1'
#
loop_
_entity.id
_entity.type
_entity.pdbx_description
1 polymer ?
#
loop_
_entity_poly.entity_id
_entity_poly.type
_entity_poly.pdbx_seq_one_letter_code
_entity_poly.pdbx_strand_id
1 'polypeptide(L)'
;MVVHAIGMDPNIENPDIAKTFGVQLERHGYLLPGPTYRAMGSTSRPGVFVAGSACGPETIDDSIAQGQSAAMAALAALRAPATALAG
;
A
#
# COMPACT_ATOMS: atom_id res chain seq x y z
N MET A 1 -30.96 -17.36 -15.69
CA MET A 1 -30.06 -16.94 -14.60
C MET A 1 -28.74 -16.52 -15.22
N VAL A 2 -28.20 -15.35 -14.83
CA VAL A 2 -26.92 -14.83 -15.33
C VAL A 2 -26.09 -14.43 -14.10
N VAL A 3 -24.81 -14.80 -14.09
CA VAL A 3 -23.87 -14.44 -13.02
C VAL A 3 -22.81 -13.52 -13.62
N HIS A 4 -22.59 -12.36 -13.01
CA HIS A 4 -21.54 -11.43 -13.42
C HIS A 4 -20.34 -11.55 -12.47
N ALA A 5 -19.17 -11.83 -13.03
CA ALA A 5 -17.90 -11.75 -12.32
C ALA A 5 -17.43 -10.29 -12.32
N ILE A 6 -17.86 -9.53 -11.30
CA ILE A 6 -17.52 -8.11 -11.17
C ILE A 6 -16.03 -7.92 -10.88
N GLY A 7 -15.51 -6.75 -11.29
CA GLY A 7 -14.16 -6.32 -10.92
C GLY A 7 -14.06 -5.88 -9.47
N MET A 8 -12.83 -5.55 -9.07
CA MET A 8 -12.54 -4.90 -7.79
C MET A 8 -12.32 -3.42 -8.08
N ASP A 9 -13.11 -2.57 -7.44
CA ASP A 9 -12.93 -1.12 -7.46
C ASP A 9 -12.11 -0.68 -6.25
N PRO A 10 -11.46 0.50 -6.29
CA PRO A 10 -10.80 1.05 -5.12
C PRO A 10 -11.78 1.23 -3.95
N ASN A 11 -11.27 1.14 -2.73
CA ASN A 11 -12.08 1.43 -1.55
C ASN A 11 -12.61 2.87 -1.64
N ILE A 12 -13.91 3.05 -1.42
CA ILE A 12 -14.60 4.34 -1.43
C ILE A 12 -14.00 5.34 -0.42
N GLU A 13 -13.35 4.85 0.64
CA GLU A 13 -12.70 5.67 1.67
C GLU A 13 -11.25 6.03 1.34
N ASN A 14 -10.67 5.52 0.24
CA ASN A 14 -9.29 5.81 -0.15
C ASN A 14 -8.96 7.32 -0.21
N PRO A 15 -9.83 8.23 -0.68
CA PRO A 15 -9.56 9.66 -0.64
C PRO A 15 -9.37 10.22 0.77
N ASP A 16 -10.09 9.71 1.77
CA ASP A 16 -10.01 10.18 3.14
C ASP A 16 -8.89 9.49 3.91
N ILE A 17 -8.62 8.22 3.61
CA ILE A 17 -7.42 7.50 4.07
C ILE A 17 -6.16 8.22 3.56
N ALA A 18 -6.12 8.57 2.27
CA ALA A 18 -5.01 9.29 1.66
C ALA A 18 -4.74 10.64 2.34
N LYS A 19 -5.80 11.42 2.64
CA LYS A 19 -5.67 12.67 3.39
C LYS A 19 -5.18 12.44 4.82
N THR A 20 -5.75 11.47 5.52
CA THR A 20 -5.42 11.16 6.92
C THR A 20 -3.96 10.76 7.08
N PHE A 21 -3.48 9.86 6.21
CA PHE A 21 -2.11 9.36 6.27
C PHE A 21 -1.12 10.22 5.48
N GLY A 22 -1.58 11.15 4.64
CA GLY A 22 -0.73 11.98 3.79
C GLY A 22 -0.02 11.17 2.70
N VAL A 23 -0.73 10.22 2.09
CA VAL A 23 -0.23 9.38 0.99
C VAL A 23 -0.94 9.72 -0.32
N GLN A 24 -0.30 9.44 -1.45
CA GLN A 24 -0.87 9.70 -2.77
C GLN A 24 -1.78 8.56 -3.23
N LEU A 25 -2.72 8.91 -4.10
CA LEU A 25 -3.50 7.94 -4.87
C LEU A 25 -2.92 7.78 -6.27
N GLU A 26 -3.03 6.57 -6.81
CA GLU A 26 -2.81 6.30 -8.22
C GLU A 26 -4.02 6.78 -9.05
N ARG A 27 -3.87 6.88 -10.38
CA ARG A 27 -4.89 7.48 -11.27
C ARG A 27 -6.27 6.83 -11.22
N HIS A 28 -6.38 5.57 -10.80
CA HIS A 28 -7.66 4.87 -10.66
C HIS A 28 -8.23 4.93 -9.24
N GLY A 29 -7.58 5.61 -8.28
CA GLY A 29 -8.09 5.80 -6.92
C GLY A 29 -7.60 4.79 -5.88
N TYR A 30 -6.68 3.90 -6.23
CA TYR A 30 -5.97 3.05 -5.27
C TYR A 30 -4.87 3.81 -4.54
N LEU A 31 -4.42 3.31 -3.39
CA LEU A 31 -3.25 3.86 -2.71
C LEU A 31 -2.01 3.65 -3.60
N LEU A 32 -1.20 4.69 -3.79
CA LEU A 32 -0.02 4.63 -4.66
C LEU A 32 1.13 3.89 -3.96
N PRO A 33 1.53 2.68 -4.42
CA PRO A 33 2.71 2.03 -3.90
C PRO A 33 3.99 2.74 -4.38
N GLY A 34 5.00 2.76 -3.51
CA GLY A 34 6.33 3.23 -3.81
C GLY A 34 7.17 2.20 -4.59
N PRO A 35 8.44 2.52 -4.89
CA PRO A 35 9.31 1.65 -5.69
C PRO A 35 9.61 0.31 -4.99
N THR A 36 9.25 -0.80 -5.64
CA THR A 36 9.36 -2.16 -5.11
C THR A 36 10.80 -2.56 -4.74
N TYR A 37 11.80 -2.03 -5.45
CA TYR A 37 13.22 -2.37 -5.27
C TYR A 37 13.86 -1.72 -4.03
N ARG A 38 13.24 -0.66 -3.48
CA ARG A 38 13.77 0.06 -2.32
C ARG A 38 13.13 -0.43 -1.03
N ALA A 39 11.80 -0.40 -1.00
CA ALA A 39 11.01 -0.89 0.13
C ALA A 39 9.67 -1.37 -0.39
N MET A 40 9.48 -2.68 -0.44
CA MET A 40 8.23 -3.29 -0.87
C MET A 40 7.10 -2.91 0.11
N GLY A 41 5.98 -2.46 -0.44
CA GLY A 41 4.86 -1.93 0.33
C GLY A 41 5.09 -0.52 0.88
N SER A 42 6.17 0.19 0.50
CA SER A 42 6.28 1.63 0.82
C SER A 42 5.18 2.42 0.10
N THR A 43 4.85 3.60 0.64
CA THR A 43 3.97 4.57 -0.02
C THR A 43 4.76 5.82 -0.42
N SER A 44 4.08 6.85 -0.92
CA SER A 44 4.68 8.18 -1.13
C SER A 44 5.15 8.85 0.17
N ARG A 45 4.76 8.35 1.35
CA ARG A 45 5.15 8.91 2.65
C ARG A 45 6.08 7.96 3.42
N PRO A 46 7.29 8.40 3.80
CA PRO A 46 8.17 7.62 4.66
C PRO A 46 7.48 7.21 5.97
N GLY A 47 7.65 5.94 6.35
CA GLY A 47 7.04 5.36 7.55
C GLY A 47 5.57 4.91 7.39
N VAL A 48 4.94 5.15 6.24
CA VAL A 48 3.62 4.61 5.92
C VAL A 48 3.74 3.53 4.85
N PHE A 49 3.15 2.38 5.12
CA PHE A 49 3.21 1.19 4.27
C PHE A 49 1.80 0.75 3.86
N VAL A 50 1.71 0.03 2.74
CA VAL A 50 0.48 -0.46 2.14
C VAL A 50 0.68 -1.90 1.62
N ALA A 51 -0.37 -2.71 1.66
CA ALA A 51 -0.37 -4.08 1.17
C ALA A 51 -1.77 -4.52 0.72
N GLY A 52 -1.81 -5.54 -0.13
CA GLY A 52 -3.02 -6.19 -0.60
C GLY A 52 -3.83 -5.31 -1.55
N SER A 53 -5.14 -5.55 -1.58
CA SER A 53 -6.05 -4.95 -2.57
C SER A 53 -6.23 -3.43 -2.46
N ALA A 54 -5.63 -2.79 -1.43
CA ALA A 54 -5.58 -1.34 -1.34
C ALA A 54 -4.73 -0.69 -2.45
N CYS A 55 -3.80 -1.45 -3.04
CA CYS A 55 -2.93 -1.02 -4.14
C CYS A 55 -3.53 -1.28 -5.55
N GLY A 56 -4.57 -2.11 -5.64
CA GLY A 56 -5.14 -2.57 -6.91
C GLY A 56 -5.88 -3.90 -6.74
N PRO A 57 -6.55 -4.42 -7.78
CA PRO A 57 -7.11 -5.78 -7.75
C PRO A 57 -6.00 -6.79 -7.45
N GLU A 58 -6.20 -7.63 -6.43
CA GLU A 58 -5.16 -8.51 -5.90
C GLU A 58 -5.73 -9.84 -5.44
N THR A 59 -4.92 -10.91 -5.51
CA THR A 59 -5.32 -12.22 -4.99
C THR A 59 -5.10 -12.32 -3.47
N ILE A 60 -5.68 -13.33 -2.84
CA ILE A 60 -5.51 -13.57 -1.40
C ILE A 60 -4.05 -13.91 -1.08
N ASP A 61 -3.43 -14.81 -1.86
CA ASP A 61 -2.07 -15.27 -1.60
C ASP A 61 -1.05 -14.13 -1.76
N ASP A 62 -1.22 -13.31 -2.80
CA ASP A 62 -0.40 -12.12 -3.03
C ASP A 62 -0.62 -11.07 -1.94
N SER A 63 -1.86 -10.88 -1.48
CA SER A 63 -2.16 -9.98 -0.35
C SER A 63 -1.47 -10.41 0.94
N ILE A 64 -1.40 -11.72 1.21
CA ILE A 64 -0.67 -12.27 2.37
C ILE A 64 0.83 -12.01 2.23
N ALA A 65 1.41 -12.30 1.06
CA ALA A 65 2.83 -12.08 0.79
C ALA A 65 3.20 -10.59 0.92
N GLN A 66 2.38 -9.69 0.38
CA GLN A 66 2.57 -8.25 0.50
C GLN A 66 2.45 -7.77 1.95
N GLY A 67 1.50 -8.31 2.73
CA GLY A 67 1.36 -7.99 4.16
C GLY A 67 2.61 -8.36 4.96
N GLN A 68 3.18 -9.55 4.71
CA GLN A 68 4.46 -9.96 5.32
C GLN A 68 5.60 -9.04 4.92
N SER A 69 5.67 -8.65 3.64
CA SER A 69 6.69 -7.75 3.13
C SER A 69 6.59 -6.34 3.73
N ALA A 70 5.38 -5.79 3.82
CA ALA A 70 5.13 -4.49 4.46
C ALA A 70 5.50 -4.51 5.96
N ALA A 71 5.22 -5.61 6.66
CA ALA A 71 5.65 -5.77 8.06
C ALA A 71 7.18 -5.79 8.20
N MET A 72 7.89 -6.48 7.30
CA MET A 72 9.36 -6.49 7.26
C MET A 72 9.92 -5.09 6.96
N ALA A 73 9.32 -4.36 6.03
CA ALA A 73 9.72 -3.00 5.69
C ALA A 73 9.49 -2.02 6.85
N ALA A 74 8.35 -2.14 7.55
CA ALA A 74 8.05 -1.35 8.75
C ALA A 74 9.04 -1.64 9.90
N LEU A 75 9.38 -2.91 10.12
CA LEU A 75 10.38 -3.29 11.12
C LEU A 75 11.78 -2.74 10.79
N ALA A 76 12.16 -2.79 9.50
CA ALA A 76 13.42 -2.22 9.03
C ALA A 76 13.46 -0.69 9.26
N ALA A 77 12.37 0.01 8.96
CA ALA A 77 12.24 1.45 9.20
C ALA A 77 12.31 1.81 10.69
N LEU A 78 11.70 1.00 11.57
CA LEU A 78 11.75 1.20 13.02
C LEU A 78 13.17 1.04 13.59
N ARG A 79 13.96 0.12 13.02
CA ARG A 79 15.34 -0.14 13.45
C ARG A 79 16.36 0.88 12.92
N ALA A 80 16.00 1.66 11.90
CA ALA A 80 16.88 2.67 11.34
C ALA A 80 17.01 3.87 12.32
N PRO A 81 18.21 4.45 12.48
CA PRO A 81 18.36 5.68 13.27
C PRO A 81 17.49 6.79 12.68
N ALA A 82 16.84 7.60 13.53
CA ALA A 82 15.86 8.62 13.14
C ALA A 82 16.34 9.58 12.03
N THR A 83 17.64 9.74 11.87
CA THR A 83 18.29 10.54 10.83
C THR A 83 18.16 9.99 9.40
N ALA A 84 17.79 8.71 9.22
CA ALA A 84 17.72 8.06 7.91
C ALA A 84 16.34 8.17 7.22
N LEU A 85 15.32 8.70 7.90
CA LEU A 85 13.93 8.75 7.42
C LEU A 85 13.53 10.09 6.77
N ALA A 86 14.43 11.07 6.74
CA ALA A 86 14.18 12.44 6.28
C ALA A 86 14.86 12.81 4.95
N GLY A 87 15.36 11.83 4.20
CA GLY A 87 16.05 12.02 2.92
C GLY A 87 15.22 11.61 1.71
#